data_AF-A0A3S4LJ33-F1
#
_entry.id   AF-A0A3S4LJ33-F1
#
_cell.length_a   1.000
_cell.length_b   1.000
_cell.length_c   1.000
_cell.angle_alpha   90.00
_cell.angle_beta   90.00
_cell.angle_gamma   90.00
#
_symmetry.space_group_name_H-M   'P 1'
#
loop_
_entity.id
_entity.type
_entity.pdbx_description
1 polymer ?
#
loop_
_entity_poly.entity_id
_entity_poly.type
_entity_poly.pdbx_seq_one_letter_code
_entity_poly.pdbx_strand_id
1 'polypeptide(L)' 'MEQQEHRTPVLRVRALPTSTNAYGRVQAGWLMSQIDMAGSLDAERLSAGR' A
#
# COMPACT_ATOMS: atom_id res chain seq x y z
N MET A 1 13.03 -11.92 19.25
CA MET A 1 12.09 -11.74 18.13
C MET A 1 11.25 -10.54 18.51
N GLU A 2 11.55 -9.37 17.94
CA GLU A 2 10.81 -8.15 18.28
C GLU A 2 9.33 -8.36 17.99
N GLN A 3 8.49 -8.11 18.99
CA GLN A 3 7.05 -8.16 18.83
C GLN A 3 6.66 -6.97 17.96
N GLN A 4 6.32 -7.27 16.71
CA GLN A 4 5.86 -6.27 15.77
C GLN A 4 4.58 -5.66 16.34
N GLU A 5 4.68 -4.42 16.82
CA GLU A 5 3.57 -3.63 17.30
C GLU A 5 2.41 -3.72 16.30
N HIS A 6 1.20 -4.07 16.77
CA HIS A 6 0.06 -4.29 15.88
C HIS A 6 -0.44 -2.94 15.34
N ARG A 7 0.16 -2.50 14.24
CA ARG A 7 -0.24 -1.26 13.54
C ARG A 7 -1.45 -1.55 12.64
N THR A 8 -2.43 -0.65 12.67
CA THR A 8 -3.56 -0.71 11.74
C THR A 8 -3.09 -0.26 10.35
N PRO A 9 -3.24 -1.08 9.29
CA PRO A 9 -2.82 -0.68 7.95
C PRO A 9 -3.72 0.43 7.41
N VAL A 10 -3.10 1.41 6.73
CA VAL A 10 -3.81 2.55 6.11
C VAL A 10 -4.68 2.10 4.94
N LEU A 11 -4.20 1.16 4.14
CA LEU A 11 -4.88 0.58 2.98
C LEU A 11 -4.73 -0.94 2.98
N ARG A 12 -5.84 -1.66 2.76
CA ARG A 12 -5.86 -3.10 2.48
C ARG A 12 -6.44 -3.31 1.09
N VAL A 13 -5.65 -3.93 0.21
CA VAL A 13 -6.05 -4.20 -1.18
C VAL A 13 -5.60 -5.60 -1.56
N ARG A 14 -6.38 -6.28 -2.40
CA ARG A 14 -6.05 -7.59 -2.93
C ARG A 14 -5.38 -7.44 -4.28
N ALA A 15 -4.21 -8.02 -4.47
CA ALA A 15 -3.60 -8.14 -5.79
C ALA A 15 -4.46 -9.06 -6.67
N LEU A 16 -4.59 -8.68 -7.94
CA LEU A 16 -5.31 -9.45 -8.97
C LEU A 16 -4.31 -10.02 -9.99
N PRO A 17 -4.71 -10.98 -10.84
CA PRO A 17 -3.83 -11.47 -11.91
C PRO A 17 -3.27 -10.36 -12.81
N THR A 18 -4.05 -9.30 -13.06
CA THR A 18 -3.63 -8.12 -13.82
C THR A 18 -2.58 -7.26 -13.11
N SER A 19 -2.39 -7.45 -11.80
CA SER A 19 -1.35 -6.77 -11.01
C SER A 19 0.03 -7.43 -11.12
N THR A 20 0.16 -8.50 -11.92
CA THR A 20 1.41 -9.26 -12.04
C THR A 20 2.28 -8.80 -13.23
N ASN A 21 3.59 -8.97 -13.11
CA ASN A 21 4.54 -8.81 -14.22
C ASN A 21 4.61 -10.09 -15.08
N ALA A 22 5.41 -10.09 -16.14
CA ALA A 22 5.57 -11.24 -17.05
C ALA A 22 6.05 -12.55 -16.35
N TYR A 23 6.58 -12.45 -15.13
CA TYR A 23 7.04 -13.59 -14.33
C TYR A 23 6.01 -14.03 -13.28
N GLY A 24 4.78 -13.50 -13.32
CA GLY A 24 3.71 -13.84 -12.38
C GLY A 24 3.89 -13.29 -10.95
N ARG A 25 4.86 -12.39 -10.74
CA ARG A 25 5.07 -11.69 -9.46
C ARG A 25 4.31 -10.38 -9.45
N VAL A 26 3.99 -9.83 -8.29
CA VAL A 26 3.41 -8.48 -8.18
C VAL A 26 4.31 -7.48 -8.92
N GLN A 27 3.72 -6.70 -9.84
CA GLN A 27 4.44 -5.68 -10.58
C GLN A 27 4.85 -4.54 -9.64
N ALA A 28 6.12 -4.14 -9.68
CA ALA A 28 6.65 -3.10 -8.80
C ALA A 28 5.93 -1.75 -8.98
N GLY A 29 5.61 -1.35 -10.22
CA GLY A 29 4.86 -0.11 -10.49
C GLY A 29 3.47 -0.11 -9.85
N TRP A 30 2.74 -1.22 -9.94
CA TRP A 30 1.47 -1.39 -9.25
C TRP A 30 1.63 -1.28 -7.72
N LEU A 31 2.61 -1.98 -7.13
CA LEU A 31 2.88 -1.90 -5.69
C LEU A 31 3.20 -0.46 -5.25
N MET A 32 4.06 0.24 -5.97
CA MET A 32 4.41 1.62 -5.67
C MET A 32 3.19 2.55 -5.74
N SER A 33 2.27 2.33 -6.68
CA SER A 33 1.03 3.10 -6.75
C SER A 33 0.11 2.87 -5.54
N GLN A 34 0.06 1.64 -5.01
CA GLN A 34 -0.70 1.36 -3.79
C GLN A 34 -0.05 1.99 -2.54
N ILE A 35 1.29 2.04 -2.50
CA ILE A 35 2.05 2.70 -1.42
C ILE A 35 1.80 4.21 -1.47
N ASP A 36 1.90 4.83 -2.64
CA ASP A 36 1.65 6.27 -2.83
C ASP A 36 0.23 6.66 -2.41
N MET A 37 -0.77 5.87 -2.81
CA MET A 37 -2.15 6.06 -2.40
C MET A 37 -2.33 5.94 -0.87
N ALA A 38 -1.70 4.93 -0.25
CA ALA A 38 -1.74 4.78 1.21
C ALA A 38 -1.06 5.96 1.92
N GLY A 39 0.09 6.42 1.43
CA GLY A 39 0.80 7.59 1.97
C GLY A 39 -0.03 8.88 1.84
N SER A 40 -0.69 9.07 0.70
CA SER A 40 -1.57 10.21 0.47
C SER A 40 -2.78 10.23 1.40
N LEU A 41 -3.41 9.07 1.65
CA LEU A 41 -4.49 8.94 2.64
C LEU A 41 -4.03 9.24 4.06
N ASP A 42 -2.81 8.84 4.43
CA ASP A 42 -2.24 9.14 5.74
C ASP A 42 -1.92 10.63 5.88
N ALA A 43 -1.32 11.22 4.85
CA ALA A 43 -1.02 12.65 4.80
C ALA A 43 -2.28 13.52 4.88
N GLU A 44 -3.35 13.15 4.16
CA GLU A 44 -4.63 13.86 4.18
C GLU A 44 -5.27 13.84 5.57
N ARG A 45 -5.19 12.70 6.27
CA ARG A 45 -5.65 12.59 7.68
C ARG A 45 -4.82 13.47 8.61
N LEU A 46 -3.49 13.50 8.43
CA LEU A 46 -2.59 14.31 9.25
C LEU A 46 -2.76 15.81 9.01
N SER A 47 -3.02 16.23 7.76
CA SER A 47 -3.22 17.63 7.43
C SER A 47 -4.65 18.12 7.69
N ALA A 48 -5.58 17.21 7.97
CA ALA A 48 -7.01 17.47 8.03
C ALA A 48 -7.53 18.15 6.75
N GLY A 49 -7.04 17.68 5.59
CA GLY A 49 -7.41 18.19 4.27
C GLY A 49 -6.84 19.58 3.92
N ARG A 50 -5.76 20.01 4.59
CA ARG A 50 -5.00 21.23 4.28
C ARG A 50 -3.74 20.92 3.48
#